data_AF-B5JIS0-F1
#
_entry.id   AF-B5JIS0-F1
#
_cell.length_a   1.000
_cell.length_b   1.000
_cell.length_c   1.000
_cell.angle_alpha   90.00
_cell.angle_beta   90.00
_cell.angle_gamma   90.00
#
_symmetry.space_group_name_H-M   'P 1'
#
loop_
_entity.id
_entity.type
_entity.pdbx_description
1 polymer ?
#
loop_
_entity_poly.entity_id
_entity_poly.type
_entity_poly.pdbx_seq_one_letter_code
_entity_poly.pdbx_strand_id
1 'polypeptide(L)'
;MNFRKNIITKKAWRYGASIPRFCSRLSSDGTDWKRNPAVLVNSFPKSGTHLLSQILGVLPGLRDWGNFWASNPSLTLKERAPVKMAKSIRGVASGELVCAHLNYSEPVAEALRDKNIVHYFIYRDPRDVVVSEAYYLAHMNRWHRMHNRFKRLGSQTERVLLSIRGLPEGGVRYPNIGERFKMFEGWINNPSVCSITYEDLVSERQEEVLRKIFCHYEDQVGAGIDVEEMVAASQEAIDPHRSHTFRRGGSGGWKADFNEDLTSAFKAATGDLLVKLGYEESGNW
;
A
#
# COMPACT_ATOMS: atom_id res chain seq x y z
N MET A 1 -7.54 21.95 -4.46
CA MET A 1 -8.04 20.95 -5.42
C MET A 1 -7.50 19.56 -5.03
N ASN A 2 -8.36 18.61 -4.64
CA ASN A 2 -7.90 17.29 -4.18
C ASN A 2 -7.55 16.39 -5.38
N PHE A 3 -6.29 16.44 -5.82
CA PHE A 3 -5.80 15.67 -6.98
C PHE A 3 -5.86 14.15 -6.79
N ARG A 4 -6.08 13.65 -5.55
CA ARG A 4 -6.15 12.21 -5.26
C ARG A 4 -7.49 11.56 -5.69
N LYS A 5 -8.50 12.36 -6.06
CA LYS A 5 -9.85 11.87 -6.46
C LYS A 5 -9.91 11.25 -7.87
N ASN A 6 -8.93 11.48 -8.74
CA ASN A 6 -8.95 10.95 -10.11
C ASN A 6 -7.52 10.62 -10.59
N ILE A 7 -7.36 9.51 -11.31
CA ILE A 7 -6.08 9.07 -11.88
C ILE A 7 -5.49 10.14 -12.82
N ILE A 8 -6.34 10.84 -13.59
CA ILE A 8 -5.92 11.88 -14.54
C ILE A 8 -5.40 13.11 -13.78
N THR A 9 -6.15 13.61 -12.80
CA THR A 9 -5.73 14.77 -12.00
C THR A 9 -4.48 14.49 -11.19
N LYS A 10 -4.33 13.25 -10.66
CA LYS A 10 -3.09 12.81 -10.01
C LYS A 10 -1.89 12.83 -10.96
N LYS A 11 -2.06 12.35 -12.20
CA LYS A 11 -0.99 12.39 -13.21
C LYS A 11 -0.63 13.84 -13.57
N ALA A 12 -1.63 14.69 -13.80
CA ALA A 12 -1.42 16.10 -14.11
C ALA A 12 -0.66 16.82 -12.99
N TRP A 13 -1.07 16.63 -11.73
CA TRP A 13 -0.36 17.14 -10.56
C TRP A 13 1.09 16.68 -10.52
N ARG A 14 1.35 15.37 -10.68
CA ARG A 14 2.72 14.83 -10.67
C ARG A 14 3.62 15.46 -11.73
N TYR A 15 3.10 15.69 -12.93
CA TYR A 15 3.88 16.35 -13.99
C TYR A 15 4.14 17.82 -13.68
N GLY A 16 3.12 18.57 -13.24
CA GLY A 16 3.27 19.97 -12.83
C GLY A 16 4.20 20.14 -11.62
N ALA A 17 4.18 19.19 -10.69
CA ALA A 17 5.02 19.16 -9.50
C ALA A 17 6.47 18.75 -9.76
N SER A 18 6.81 18.29 -10.97
CA SER A 18 8.13 17.71 -11.27
C SER A 18 9.28 18.70 -11.10
N ILE A 19 9.11 19.96 -11.56
CA ILE A 19 10.11 21.02 -11.44
C ILE A 19 10.24 21.49 -9.97
N PRO A 20 9.15 21.87 -9.26
CA PRO A 20 9.23 22.23 -7.84
C PRO A 20 9.88 21.14 -6.98
N ARG A 21 9.53 19.87 -7.22
CA ARG A 21 10.13 18.73 -6.53
C ARG A 21 11.61 18.61 -6.82
N PHE A 22 12.03 18.77 -8.07
CA PHE A 22 13.44 18.73 -8.44
C PHE A 22 14.23 19.83 -7.72
N CYS A 23 13.72 21.07 -7.67
CA CYS A 23 14.32 22.16 -6.92
C CYS A 23 14.41 21.84 -5.43
N SER A 24 13.31 21.36 -4.83
CA SER A 24 13.26 20.93 -3.43
C SER A 24 14.30 19.86 -3.11
N ARG A 25 14.59 18.95 -4.05
CA ARG A 25 15.64 17.93 -3.88
C ARG A 25 17.05 18.50 -3.97
N LEU A 26 17.28 19.50 -4.85
CA LEU A 26 18.58 20.14 -4.99
C LEU A 26 18.92 21.06 -3.80
N SER A 27 17.90 21.65 -3.19
CA SER A 27 18.07 22.52 -2.02
C SER A 27 18.29 21.76 -0.72
N SER A 28 18.02 20.44 -0.69
CA SER A 28 18.18 19.64 0.51
C SER A 28 19.64 19.22 0.73
N ASP A 29 20.13 19.35 1.96
CA ASP A 29 21.44 18.85 2.39
C ASP A 29 21.33 17.59 3.26
N GLY A 30 22.45 16.92 3.55
CA GLY A 30 22.45 15.65 4.31
C GLY A 30 21.80 15.71 5.70
N THR A 31 21.63 16.89 6.30
CA THR A 31 20.96 17.09 7.59
C THR A 31 19.44 17.17 7.45
N ASP A 32 18.93 17.61 6.29
CA ASP A 32 17.49 17.68 6.01
C ASP A 32 16.84 16.30 5.99
N TRP A 33 17.53 15.27 5.47
CA TRP A 33 17.02 13.89 5.52
C TRP A 33 16.98 13.29 6.93
N LYS A 34 17.70 13.88 7.89
CA LYS A 34 17.61 13.50 9.30
C LYS A 34 16.49 14.25 10.01
N ARG A 35 16.35 15.56 9.76
CA ARG A 35 15.36 16.42 10.43
C ARG A 35 13.95 16.31 9.85
N ASN A 36 13.85 16.09 8.55
CA ASN A 36 12.60 15.94 7.81
C ASN A 36 12.74 14.82 6.78
N PRO A 37 12.81 13.56 7.22
CA PRO A 37 12.92 12.43 6.31
C PRO A 37 11.70 12.32 5.39
N ALA A 38 11.90 11.66 4.25
CA ALA A 38 10.76 11.24 3.46
C ALA A 38 9.98 10.13 4.19
N VAL A 39 8.67 10.07 3.95
CA VAL A 39 7.80 9.05 4.52
C VAL A 39 7.26 8.16 3.41
N LEU A 40 7.45 6.86 3.57
CA LEU A 40 6.97 5.85 2.63
C LEU A 40 5.72 5.16 3.18
N VAL A 41 4.62 5.28 2.43
CA VAL A 41 3.39 4.51 2.60
C VAL A 41 3.43 3.33 1.65
N ASN A 42 4.11 2.26 2.04
CA ASN A 42 4.10 1.02 1.28
C ASN A 42 2.87 0.19 1.66
N SER A 43 2.29 -0.52 0.70
CA SER A 43 1.19 -1.42 1.01
C SER A 43 1.14 -2.61 0.09
N PHE A 44 0.58 -3.70 0.62
CA PHE A 44 0.06 -4.74 -0.26
C PHE A 44 -1.15 -4.16 -1.04
N PRO A 45 -1.22 -4.31 -2.38
CA PRO A 45 -2.30 -3.74 -3.16
C PRO A 45 -3.68 -4.03 -2.56
N LYS A 46 -4.54 -3.00 -2.53
CA LYS A 46 -5.90 -3.03 -1.95
C LYS A 46 -5.99 -3.11 -0.41
N SER A 47 -4.89 -2.86 0.29
CA SER A 47 -4.86 -2.89 1.77
C SER A 47 -4.99 -1.53 2.46
N GLY A 48 -5.48 -0.49 1.77
CA GLY A 48 -5.72 0.82 2.41
C GLY A 48 -4.59 1.86 2.28
N THR A 49 -3.81 1.85 1.19
CA THR A 49 -2.76 2.88 0.95
C THR A 49 -3.27 4.31 1.13
N HIS A 50 -4.50 4.58 0.67
CA HIS A 50 -5.10 5.91 0.77
C HIS A 50 -5.40 6.32 2.21
N LEU A 51 -5.86 5.38 3.05
CA LEU A 51 -6.12 5.63 4.47
C LEU A 51 -4.82 6.01 5.18
N LEU A 52 -3.79 5.17 5.07
CA LEU A 52 -2.50 5.43 5.69
C LEU A 52 -1.83 6.72 5.16
N SER A 53 -2.00 7.05 3.87
CA SER A 53 -1.51 8.31 3.30
C SER A 53 -2.26 9.57 3.74
N GLN A 54 -3.46 9.43 4.30
CA GLN A 54 -4.20 10.54 4.91
C GLN A 54 -3.74 10.72 6.34
N ILE A 55 -3.64 9.62 7.09
CA ILE A 55 -3.11 9.59 8.46
C ILE A 55 -1.73 10.24 8.52
N LEU A 56 -0.77 9.77 7.72
CA LEU A 56 0.59 10.32 7.71
C LEU A 56 0.66 11.71 7.04
N GLY A 57 -0.39 12.14 6.34
CA GLY A 57 -0.42 13.44 5.68
C GLY A 57 -0.52 14.63 6.63
N VAL A 58 -0.77 14.40 7.92
CA VAL A 58 -0.81 15.44 8.96
C VAL A 58 0.57 15.79 9.50
N LEU A 59 1.58 14.95 9.25
CA LEU A 59 2.94 15.19 9.74
C LEU A 59 3.50 16.52 9.19
N PRO A 60 4.11 17.34 10.05
CA PRO A 60 4.61 18.65 9.66
C PRO A 60 5.73 18.52 8.63
N GLY A 61 5.73 19.43 7.64
CA GLY A 61 6.78 19.48 6.62
C GLY A 61 6.65 18.43 5.50
N LEU A 62 5.70 17.50 5.58
CA LEU A 62 5.48 16.52 4.51
C LEU A 62 4.77 17.11 3.29
N ARG A 63 5.20 16.68 2.10
CA ARG A 63 4.64 17.07 0.80
C ARG A 63 4.39 15.86 -0.08
N ASP A 64 3.16 15.75 -0.59
CA ASP A 64 2.79 14.76 -1.60
C ASP A 64 2.90 15.35 -3.01
N TRP A 65 3.98 15.00 -3.71
CA TRP A 65 4.21 15.39 -5.11
C TRP A 65 3.46 14.51 -6.13
N GLY A 66 2.57 13.63 -5.69
CA GLY A 66 1.80 12.70 -6.52
C GLY A 66 2.59 11.47 -6.98
N ASN A 67 3.77 11.23 -6.40
CA ASN A 67 4.60 10.09 -6.74
C ASN A 67 4.00 8.77 -6.25
N PHE A 68 4.26 7.72 -7.03
CA PHE A 68 3.86 6.37 -6.69
C PHE A 68 4.89 5.38 -7.19
N TRP A 69 5.47 4.59 -6.29
CA TRP A 69 6.40 3.52 -6.65
C TRP A 69 5.69 2.18 -6.71
N ALA A 70 5.95 1.42 -7.76
CA ALA A 70 5.37 0.09 -7.92
C ALA A 70 6.42 -0.84 -8.52
N SER A 71 6.71 -1.94 -7.83
CA SER A 71 7.54 -3.02 -8.38
C SER A 71 6.87 -3.61 -9.62
N ASN A 72 5.54 -3.75 -9.59
CA ASN A 72 4.73 -4.27 -10.70
C ASN A 72 3.72 -3.20 -11.17
N PRO A 73 4.07 -2.34 -12.15
CA PRO A 73 3.18 -1.27 -12.59
C PRO A 73 1.91 -1.82 -13.25
N SER A 74 0.74 -1.29 -12.85
CA SER A 74 -0.60 -1.72 -13.28
C SER A 74 -0.81 -1.88 -14.78
N LEU A 75 -0.12 -1.09 -15.61
CA LEU A 75 -0.25 -1.13 -17.07
C LEU A 75 0.51 -2.30 -17.71
N THR A 76 1.64 -2.70 -17.12
CA THR A 76 2.55 -3.68 -17.72
C THR A 76 2.52 -5.01 -16.99
N LEU A 77 2.31 -4.98 -15.66
CA LEU A 77 2.51 -6.09 -14.73
C LEU A 77 3.88 -6.76 -14.81
N LYS A 78 4.84 -6.12 -15.49
CA LYS A 78 6.22 -6.57 -15.55
C LYS A 78 6.94 -6.04 -14.32
N GLU A 79 7.52 -6.95 -13.56
CA GLU A 79 8.32 -6.61 -12.40
C GLU A 79 9.54 -5.78 -12.83
N ARG A 80 9.75 -4.67 -12.12
CA ARG A 80 10.91 -3.81 -12.31
C ARG A 80 12.07 -4.39 -11.52
N ALA A 81 13.24 -4.44 -12.14
CA ALA A 81 14.46 -4.87 -11.47
C ALA A 81 14.69 -4.07 -10.16
N PRO A 82 15.03 -4.72 -9.04
CA PRO A 82 15.26 -4.08 -7.75
C PRO A 82 16.19 -2.86 -7.82
N VAL A 83 17.29 -2.96 -8.58
CA VAL A 83 18.26 -1.88 -8.77
C VAL A 83 17.63 -0.61 -9.38
N LYS A 84 16.65 -0.76 -10.28
CA LYS A 84 15.91 0.39 -10.85
C LYS A 84 14.98 1.04 -9.81
N MET A 85 14.43 0.24 -8.90
CA MET A 85 13.62 0.74 -7.78
C MET A 85 14.50 1.46 -6.76
N ALA A 86 15.62 0.86 -6.36
CA ALA A 86 16.64 1.48 -5.52
C ALA A 86 17.10 2.84 -6.08
N LYS A 87 17.33 2.95 -7.40
CA LYS A 87 17.67 4.23 -8.05
C LYS A 87 16.56 5.28 -7.92
N SER A 88 15.29 4.88 -8.02
CA SER A 88 14.15 5.78 -7.88
C SER A 88 14.00 6.26 -6.43
N ILE A 89 14.20 5.35 -5.47
CA ILE A 89 14.20 5.64 -4.03
C ILE A 89 15.30 6.63 -3.66
N ARG A 90 16.52 6.43 -4.16
CA ARG A 90 17.64 7.37 -3.96
C ARG A 90 17.39 8.77 -4.54
N GLY A 91 16.39 8.92 -5.41
CA GLY A 91 15.97 10.20 -5.99
C GLY A 91 14.83 10.89 -5.24
N VAL A 92 14.43 10.42 -4.06
CA VAL A 92 13.41 11.04 -3.20
C VAL A 92 13.87 12.40 -2.67
N ALA A 93 12.95 13.35 -2.50
CA ALA A 93 13.23 14.60 -1.81
C ALA A 93 13.04 14.43 -0.28
N SER A 94 13.73 15.22 0.53
CA SER A 94 13.41 15.34 1.97
C SER A 94 11.96 15.83 2.15
N GLY A 95 11.30 15.37 3.21
CA GLY A 95 9.91 15.69 3.52
C GLY A 95 8.90 15.21 2.46
N GLU A 96 9.28 14.27 1.59
CA GLU A 96 8.37 13.75 0.57
C GLU A 96 7.53 12.60 1.11
N LEU A 97 6.20 12.69 0.98
CA LEU A 97 5.29 11.58 1.21
C LEU A 97 5.13 10.77 -0.09
N VAL A 98 5.57 9.51 -0.09
CA VAL A 98 5.48 8.62 -1.26
C VAL A 98 4.58 7.42 -0.94
N CYS A 99 3.58 7.17 -1.78
CA CYS A 99 2.80 5.93 -1.73
C CYS A 99 3.45 4.86 -2.62
N ALA A 100 3.34 3.58 -2.22
CA ALA A 100 3.94 2.53 -3.01
C ALA A 100 3.29 1.13 -2.87
N HIS A 101 3.64 0.29 -3.83
CA HIS A 101 3.52 -1.17 -3.81
C HIS A 101 4.90 -1.77 -4.16
N LEU A 102 5.83 -1.71 -3.21
CA LEU A 102 7.19 -2.23 -3.34
C LEU A 102 7.26 -3.65 -2.79
N ASN A 103 7.69 -4.58 -3.64
CA ASN A 103 8.14 -5.91 -3.22
C ASN A 103 9.38 -5.77 -2.32
N TYR A 104 9.55 -6.68 -1.37
CA TYR A 104 10.76 -6.78 -0.58
C TYR A 104 11.92 -7.32 -1.42
N SER A 105 13.07 -6.68 -1.28
CA SER A 105 14.35 -7.16 -1.76
C SER A 105 15.45 -6.37 -1.05
N GLU A 106 16.61 -6.98 -0.83
CA GLU A 106 17.69 -6.31 -0.11
C GLU A 106 18.11 -4.97 -0.76
N PRO A 107 18.28 -4.85 -2.10
CA PRO A 107 18.65 -3.58 -2.71
C PRO A 107 17.62 -2.46 -2.51
N VAL A 108 16.33 -2.82 -2.35
CA VAL A 108 15.26 -1.85 -2.06
C VAL A 108 15.31 -1.46 -0.59
N ALA A 109 15.45 -2.43 0.32
CA ALA A 109 15.55 -2.18 1.76
C ALA A 109 16.78 -1.33 2.10
N GLU A 110 17.94 -1.64 1.53
CA GLU A 110 19.18 -0.84 1.63
C GLU A 110 18.94 0.59 1.16
N ALA A 111 18.34 0.78 -0.02
CA ALA A 111 18.11 2.13 -0.55
C ALA A 111 17.18 2.98 0.31
N LEU A 112 16.21 2.36 1.01
CA LEU A 112 15.34 3.04 1.97
C LEU A 112 16.12 3.46 3.22
N ARG A 113 16.94 2.56 3.78
CA ARG A 113 17.80 2.82 4.94
C ARG A 113 18.85 3.91 4.64
N ASP A 114 19.54 3.81 3.51
CA ASP A 114 20.54 4.78 3.06
C ASP A 114 19.99 6.20 2.95
N LYS A 115 18.69 6.32 2.67
CA LYS A 115 17.99 7.61 2.53
C LYS A 115 17.25 8.04 3.78
N ASN A 116 17.39 7.30 4.88
CA ASN A 116 16.70 7.55 6.14
C ASN A 116 15.18 7.73 5.95
N ILE A 117 14.57 6.89 5.12
CA ILE A 117 13.13 6.98 4.83
C ILE A 117 12.36 6.26 5.93
N VAL A 118 11.43 6.97 6.58
CA VAL A 118 10.54 6.34 7.57
C VAL A 118 9.53 5.49 6.83
N HIS A 119 9.57 4.19 7.07
CA HIS A 119 8.88 3.20 6.25
C HIS A 119 7.72 2.55 7.00
N TYR A 120 6.52 2.78 6.49
CA TYR A 120 5.30 2.10 6.92
C TYR A 120 4.88 1.06 5.89
N PHE A 121 4.44 -0.11 6.37
CA PHE A 121 3.87 -1.15 5.54
C PHE A 121 2.46 -1.53 6.03
N ILE A 122 1.44 -1.26 5.20
CA ILE A 122 0.07 -1.65 5.49
C ILE A 122 -0.37 -2.86 4.66
N TYR A 123 -0.90 -3.87 5.34
CA TYR A 123 -1.52 -5.05 4.75
C TYR A 123 -2.92 -5.28 5.32
N ARG A 124 -3.67 -6.22 4.74
CA ARG A 124 -5.07 -6.51 5.03
C ARG A 124 -5.30 -8.01 4.89
N ASP A 125 -6.36 -8.54 5.50
CA ASP A 125 -6.80 -9.93 5.30
C ASP A 125 -6.81 -10.25 3.80
N PRO A 126 -5.99 -11.20 3.33
CA PRO A 126 -5.90 -11.48 1.89
C PRO A 126 -7.24 -11.95 1.29
N ARG A 127 -8.19 -12.44 2.10
CA ARG A 127 -9.57 -12.77 1.67
C ARG A 127 -10.35 -11.53 1.28
N ASP A 128 -10.26 -10.46 2.08
CA ASP A 128 -10.86 -9.17 1.71
C ASP A 128 -10.14 -8.54 0.50
N VAL A 129 -8.83 -8.73 0.39
CA VAL A 129 -8.05 -8.21 -0.74
C VAL A 129 -8.55 -8.77 -2.06
N VAL A 130 -8.75 -10.10 -2.17
CA VAL A 130 -9.18 -10.70 -3.45
C VAL A 130 -10.57 -10.24 -3.88
N VAL A 131 -11.48 -10.01 -2.92
CA VAL A 131 -12.83 -9.48 -3.18
C VAL A 131 -12.77 -8.01 -3.62
N SER A 132 -11.97 -7.21 -2.92
CA SER A 132 -11.75 -5.78 -3.24
C SER A 132 -11.09 -5.60 -4.60
N GLU A 133 -10.09 -6.43 -4.91
CA GLU A 133 -9.38 -6.43 -6.19
C GLU A 133 -10.28 -6.85 -7.35
N ALA A 134 -11.04 -7.93 -7.19
CA ALA A 134 -11.97 -8.42 -8.20
C ALA A 134 -12.94 -7.31 -8.66
N TYR A 135 -13.51 -6.57 -7.71
CA TYR A 135 -14.39 -5.43 -8.00
C TYR A 135 -13.62 -4.27 -8.65
N TYR A 136 -12.46 -3.89 -8.08
CA TYR A 136 -11.66 -2.78 -8.57
C TYR A 136 -11.19 -2.97 -10.03
N LEU A 137 -10.75 -4.19 -10.35
CA LEU A 137 -10.28 -4.54 -11.70
C LEU A 137 -11.43 -4.68 -12.69
N ALA A 138 -12.60 -5.16 -12.27
CA ALA A 138 -13.75 -5.26 -13.17
C ALA A 138 -14.38 -3.89 -13.49
N HIS A 139 -14.48 -2.99 -12.50
CA HIS A 139 -15.38 -1.83 -12.59
C HIS A 139 -14.70 -0.47 -12.50
N MET A 140 -13.55 -0.36 -11.82
CA MET A 140 -12.99 0.94 -11.46
C MET A 140 -11.79 1.34 -12.31
N ASN A 141 -10.80 0.44 -12.47
CA ASN A 141 -9.55 0.78 -13.16
C ASN A 141 -9.51 0.27 -14.61
N ARG A 142 -10.12 1.05 -15.51
CA ARG A 142 -10.17 0.76 -16.95
C ARG A 142 -8.80 0.65 -17.63
N TRP A 143 -7.77 1.22 -17.03
CA TRP A 143 -6.40 1.25 -17.56
C TRP A 143 -5.53 0.13 -17.01
N HIS A 144 -6.03 -0.71 -16.10
CA HIS A 144 -5.27 -1.84 -15.58
C HIS A 144 -5.09 -2.92 -16.66
N ARG A 145 -3.92 -3.55 -16.73
CA ARG A 145 -3.63 -4.63 -17.69
C ARG A 145 -4.64 -5.78 -17.65
N MET A 146 -5.19 -6.03 -16.46
CA MET A 146 -6.16 -7.10 -16.19
C MET A 146 -7.62 -6.68 -16.36
N HIS A 147 -7.91 -5.38 -16.56
CA HIS A 147 -9.29 -4.88 -16.56
C HIS A 147 -10.20 -5.63 -17.54
N ASN A 148 -9.75 -5.76 -18.79
CA ASN A 148 -10.51 -6.44 -19.83
C ASN A 148 -10.77 -7.92 -19.53
N ARG A 149 -9.92 -8.58 -18.74
CA ARG A 149 -10.14 -9.99 -18.34
C ARG A 149 -11.21 -10.06 -17.25
N PHE A 150 -11.06 -9.28 -16.18
CA PHE A 150 -12.02 -9.23 -15.07
C PHE A 150 -13.41 -8.76 -15.51
N LYS A 151 -13.47 -7.77 -16.41
CA LYS A 151 -14.73 -7.23 -16.94
C LYS A 151 -15.54 -8.26 -17.75
N ARG A 152 -14.87 -9.19 -18.46
CA ARG A 152 -15.54 -10.20 -19.29
C ARG A 152 -16.10 -11.39 -18.52
N LEU A 153 -15.65 -11.60 -17.28
CA LEU A 153 -16.19 -12.66 -16.43
C LEU A 153 -17.64 -12.35 -16.05
N GLY A 154 -18.48 -13.38 -16.11
CA GLY A 154 -19.94 -13.30 -16.01
C GLY A 154 -20.42 -13.13 -14.58
N SER A 155 -19.66 -13.59 -13.59
CA SER A 155 -20.05 -13.50 -12.18
C SER A 155 -18.99 -12.86 -11.28
N GLN A 156 -19.43 -12.43 -10.09
CA GLN A 156 -18.51 -11.95 -9.05
C GLN A 156 -17.63 -13.10 -8.53
N THR A 157 -18.19 -14.29 -8.34
CA THR A 157 -17.46 -15.50 -7.92
C THR A 157 -16.30 -15.82 -8.87
N GLU A 158 -16.53 -15.80 -10.20
CA GLU A 158 -15.47 -16.02 -11.19
C GLU A 158 -14.33 -14.98 -11.08
N ARG A 159 -14.68 -13.72 -10.81
CA ARG A 159 -13.69 -12.64 -10.65
C ARG A 159 -12.86 -12.84 -9.39
N VAL A 160 -13.49 -13.21 -8.28
CA VAL A 160 -12.78 -13.51 -7.02
C VAL A 160 -11.89 -14.74 -7.22
N LEU A 161 -12.40 -15.79 -7.87
CA LEU A 161 -11.64 -17.00 -8.17
C LEU A 161 -10.39 -16.70 -9.02
N LEU A 162 -10.51 -15.82 -10.02
CA LEU A 162 -9.36 -15.35 -10.80
C LEU A 162 -8.37 -14.53 -9.95
N SER A 163 -8.84 -13.70 -9.03
CA SER A 163 -7.96 -12.96 -8.11
C SER A 163 -7.22 -13.89 -7.14
N ILE A 164 -7.86 -14.99 -6.71
CA ILE A 164 -7.26 -16.02 -5.87
C ILE A 164 -6.22 -16.83 -6.65
N ARG A 165 -6.63 -17.49 -7.74
CA ARG A 165 -5.79 -18.44 -8.49
C ARG A 165 -4.71 -17.78 -9.33
N GLY A 166 -4.92 -16.52 -9.70
CA GLY A 166 -4.07 -15.85 -10.67
C GLY A 166 -4.24 -16.42 -12.09
N LEU A 167 -3.29 -16.08 -12.96
CA LEU A 167 -3.12 -16.61 -14.32
C LEU A 167 -1.72 -17.24 -14.43
N PRO A 168 -1.58 -18.54 -14.13
CA PRO A 168 -0.34 -19.27 -14.38
C PRO A 168 -0.03 -19.34 -15.88
N GLU A 169 -1.09 -19.45 -16.70
CA GLU A 169 -1.03 -19.50 -18.16
C GLU A 169 -1.78 -18.31 -18.75
N GLY A 170 -1.21 -17.61 -19.75
CA GLY A 170 -1.93 -16.50 -20.41
C GLY A 170 -1.11 -15.26 -20.79
N GLY A 171 0.22 -15.36 -20.83
CA GLY A 171 1.11 -14.31 -21.37
C GLY A 171 1.17 -13.01 -20.54
N VAL A 172 0.51 -12.98 -19.38
CA VAL A 172 0.58 -11.89 -18.40
C VAL A 172 0.91 -12.51 -17.05
N ARG A 173 1.98 -12.05 -16.41
CA ARG A 173 2.35 -12.50 -15.06
C ARG A 173 1.34 -11.95 -14.06
N TYR A 174 0.45 -12.81 -13.59
CA TYR A 174 -0.52 -12.49 -12.54
C TYR A 174 -0.58 -13.68 -11.56
N PRO A 175 0.38 -13.80 -10.63
CA PRO A 175 0.50 -14.95 -9.73
C PRO A 175 -0.73 -15.11 -8.82
N ASN A 176 -0.86 -16.27 -8.20
CA ASN A 176 -1.91 -16.49 -7.19
C ASN A 176 -1.73 -15.56 -5.98
N ILE A 177 -2.77 -15.40 -5.16
CA ILE A 177 -2.75 -14.46 -4.02
C ILE A 177 -1.62 -14.74 -3.02
N GLY A 178 -1.30 -16.01 -2.74
CA GLY A 178 -0.22 -16.39 -1.83
C GLY A 178 1.15 -16.00 -2.38
N GLU A 179 1.43 -16.30 -3.65
CA GLU A 179 2.67 -15.91 -4.32
C GLU A 179 2.83 -14.39 -4.40
N ARG A 180 1.75 -13.65 -4.62
CA ARG A 180 1.77 -12.18 -4.62
C ARG A 180 2.07 -11.63 -3.23
N PHE A 181 1.47 -12.19 -2.17
CA PHE A 181 1.72 -11.74 -0.80
C PHE A 181 3.15 -12.06 -0.35
N LYS A 182 3.67 -13.24 -0.72
CA LYS A 182 5.04 -13.68 -0.42
C LYS A 182 6.11 -12.66 -0.83
N MET A 183 5.87 -11.90 -1.91
CA MET A 183 6.78 -10.84 -2.36
C MET A 183 6.91 -9.67 -1.37
N PHE A 184 6.01 -9.55 -0.39
CA PHE A 184 5.99 -8.48 0.61
C PHE A 184 6.31 -8.96 2.04
N GLU A 185 6.34 -10.27 2.29
CA GLU A 185 6.56 -10.85 3.63
C GLU A 185 7.80 -10.30 4.33
N GLY A 186 8.87 -10.03 3.57
CA GLY A 186 10.10 -9.47 4.13
C GLY A 186 9.95 -8.08 4.74
N TRP A 187 8.89 -7.32 4.40
CA TRP A 187 8.58 -6.05 5.08
C TRP A 187 7.92 -6.24 6.44
N ILE A 188 7.12 -7.30 6.62
CA ILE A 188 6.42 -7.57 7.88
C ILE A 188 7.43 -7.89 8.98
N ASN A 189 8.46 -8.67 8.62
CA ASN A 189 9.48 -9.14 9.56
C ASN A 189 10.65 -8.16 9.73
N ASN A 190 10.61 -7.00 9.08
CA ASN A 190 11.70 -6.03 9.15
C ASN A 190 11.53 -5.09 10.36
N PRO A 191 12.47 -5.07 11.32
CA PRO A 191 12.32 -4.26 12.54
C PRO A 191 12.36 -2.76 12.28
N SER A 192 12.92 -2.31 11.15
CA SER A 192 12.95 -0.90 10.76
C SER A 192 11.66 -0.43 10.07
N VAL A 193 10.65 -1.31 9.93
CA VAL A 193 9.39 -1.02 9.24
C VAL A 193 8.24 -1.08 10.22
N CYS A 194 7.45 -0.02 10.28
CA CYS A 194 6.20 -0.04 11.04
C CYS A 194 5.12 -0.75 10.23
N SER A 195 4.95 -2.04 10.51
CA SER A 195 3.91 -2.89 9.92
C SER A 195 2.58 -2.74 10.65
N ILE A 196 1.52 -2.56 9.86
CA ILE A 196 0.17 -2.21 10.32
C ILE A 196 -0.87 -3.02 9.54
N THR A 197 -1.90 -3.51 10.23
CA THR A 197 -3.06 -4.11 9.57
C THR A 197 -4.11 -3.04 9.26
N TYR A 198 -4.82 -3.21 8.15
CA TYR A 198 -5.96 -2.36 7.80
C TYR A 198 -7.07 -2.49 8.85
N GLU A 199 -7.28 -3.71 9.36
CA GLU A 199 -8.28 -4.05 10.36
C GLU A 199 -8.11 -3.22 11.63
N ASP A 200 -6.88 -3.15 12.15
CA ASP A 200 -6.57 -2.37 13.35
C ASP A 200 -6.94 -0.88 13.16
N LEU A 201 -6.65 -0.30 11.98
CA LEU A 201 -6.95 1.11 11.67
C LEU A 201 -8.44 1.43 11.48
N VAL A 202 -9.30 0.43 11.35
CA VAL A 202 -10.76 0.63 11.20
C VAL A 202 -11.57 0.00 12.34
N SER A 203 -10.89 -0.41 13.40
CA SER A 203 -11.45 -1.00 14.62
C SER A 203 -11.40 -0.02 15.79
N GLU A 204 -11.87 -0.46 16.95
CA GLU A 204 -11.70 0.19 18.24
C GLU A 204 -10.22 0.41 18.63
N ARG A 205 -9.29 -0.35 18.04
CA ARG A 205 -7.84 -0.19 18.26
C ARG A 205 -7.23 0.96 17.47
N GLN A 206 -8.02 1.70 16.67
CA GLN A 206 -7.51 2.74 15.79
C GLN A 206 -6.61 3.73 16.54
N GLU A 207 -7.06 4.27 17.69
CA GLU A 207 -6.28 5.25 18.44
C GLU A 207 -4.92 4.70 18.92
N GLU A 208 -4.90 3.48 19.46
CA GLU A 208 -3.67 2.77 19.86
C GLU A 208 -2.69 2.67 18.67
N VAL A 209 -3.20 2.32 17.50
CA VAL A 209 -2.38 2.13 16.30
C VAL A 209 -1.91 3.45 15.70
N LEU A 210 -2.74 4.50 15.77
CA LEU A 210 -2.33 5.86 15.40
C LEU A 210 -1.20 6.35 16.30
N ARG A 211 -1.31 6.13 17.62
CA ARG A 211 -0.23 6.45 18.58
C ARG A 211 1.05 5.69 18.23
N LYS A 212 0.96 4.38 17.97
CA LYS A 212 2.10 3.56 17.50
C LYS A 212 2.75 4.14 16.22
N ILE A 213 1.94 4.58 15.26
CA ILE A 213 2.43 5.18 14.01
C ILE A 213 3.26 6.43 14.29
N PHE A 214 2.75 7.35 15.11
CA PHE A 214 3.42 8.62 15.37
C PHE A 214 4.61 8.48 16.33
N CYS A 215 4.55 7.60 17.33
CA CYS A 215 5.72 7.24 18.14
C CYS A 215 6.84 6.65 17.26
N HIS A 216 6.50 5.77 16.30
CA HIS A 216 7.51 5.26 15.36
C HIS A 216 8.16 6.36 14.53
N TYR A 217 7.40 7.36 14.08
CA TYR A 217 7.97 8.52 13.40
C TYR A 217 8.92 9.27 14.35
N GLU A 218 8.46 9.60 15.55
CA GLU A 218 9.23 10.32 16.57
C GLU A 218 10.55 9.60 16.89
N ASP A 219 10.51 8.28 17.11
CA ASP A 219 11.69 7.44 17.39
C ASP A 219 12.72 7.48 16.25
N GLN A 220 12.26 7.53 15.00
CA GLN A 220 13.15 7.54 13.83
C GLN A 220 13.74 8.91 13.53
N VAL A 221 12.98 9.98 13.75
CA VAL A 221 13.38 11.34 13.39
C VAL A 221 14.05 12.06 14.56
N GLY A 222 13.71 11.71 15.80
CA GLY A 222 14.05 12.49 17.00
C GLY A 222 13.44 13.90 16.95
N ALA A 223 12.42 14.10 16.13
CA ALA A 223 11.68 15.36 16.02
C ALA A 223 10.57 15.33 17.06
N GLY A 224 10.60 16.28 18.00
CA GLY A 224 9.58 16.43 19.04
C GLY A 224 8.24 16.88 18.47
N ILE A 225 7.60 15.99 17.71
CA ILE A 225 6.20 16.11 17.34
C ILE A 225 5.33 15.84 18.57
N ASP A 226 4.18 16.50 18.66
CA ASP A 226 3.18 16.13 19.66
C ASP A 226 2.37 14.94 19.12
N VAL A 227 2.64 13.75 19.66
CA VAL A 227 1.99 12.50 19.23
C VAL A 227 0.47 12.58 19.37
N GLU A 228 -0.04 13.14 20.46
CA GLU A 228 -1.48 13.20 20.70
C GLU A 228 -2.16 14.20 19.77
N GLU A 229 -1.50 15.33 19.47
CA GLU A 229 -1.97 16.26 18.44
C GLU A 229 -2.03 15.57 17.07
N MET A 230 -0.99 14.79 16.70
CA MET A 230 -0.98 14.08 15.42
C MET A 230 -2.06 13.00 15.35
N VAL A 231 -2.33 12.29 16.44
CA VAL A 231 -3.44 11.33 16.53
C VAL A 231 -4.77 12.04 16.25
N ALA A 232 -5.07 13.11 16.98
CA ALA A 232 -6.32 13.86 16.80
C ALA A 232 -6.46 14.43 15.38
N ALA A 233 -5.42 15.11 14.88
CA ALA A 233 -5.41 15.66 13.53
C ALA A 233 -5.60 14.57 12.45
N SER A 234 -5.01 13.39 12.66
CA SER A 234 -5.15 12.28 11.73
C SER A 234 -6.57 11.70 11.71
N GLN A 235 -7.24 11.61 12.85
CA GLN A 235 -8.63 11.17 12.95
C GLN A 235 -9.56 12.12 12.18
N GLU A 236 -9.36 13.43 12.31
CA GLU A 236 -10.09 14.44 11.55
C GLU A 236 -9.78 14.40 10.04
N ALA A 237 -8.54 14.06 9.67
CA ALA A 237 -8.11 14.01 8.27
C ALA A 237 -8.64 12.78 7.49
N ILE A 238 -9.04 11.72 8.18
CA ILE A 238 -9.57 10.49 7.57
C ILE A 238 -10.91 10.79 6.90
N ASP A 239 -10.90 10.72 5.57
CA ASP A 239 -12.09 10.86 4.74
C ASP A 239 -12.06 9.78 3.63
N PRO A 240 -12.91 8.73 3.76
CA PRO A 240 -13.07 7.69 2.75
C PRO A 240 -13.42 8.23 1.35
N HIS A 241 -14.16 9.33 1.25
CA HIS A 241 -14.59 9.94 -0.01
C HIS A 241 -13.43 10.59 -0.79
N ARG A 242 -12.25 10.76 -0.18
CA ARG A 242 -11.03 11.22 -0.87
C ARG A 242 -10.31 10.07 -1.59
N SER A 243 -10.71 8.82 -1.38
CA SER A 243 -10.14 7.65 -2.06
C SER A 243 -10.97 7.26 -3.28
N HIS A 244 -10.43 7.46 -4.48
CA HIS A 244 -11.06 7.04 -5.75
C HIS A 244 -11.17 5.52 -5.91
N THR A 245 -10.62 4.74 -4.97
CA THR A 245 -10.68 3.27 -4.97
C THR A 245 -11.54 2.71 -3.84
N PHE A 246 -12.16 3.59 -3.04
CA PHE A 246 -13.04 3.20 -1.94
C PHE A 246 -14.35 2.62 -2.49
N ARG A 247 -14.73 1.46 -1.97
CA ARG A 247 -15.99 0.77 -2.29
C ARG A 247 -16.85 0.62 -1.03
N ARG A 248 -16.27 -0.01 0.00
CA ARG A 248 -16.89 -0.28 1.29
C ARG A 248 -15.80 -0.21 2.37
N GLY A 249 -16.10 0.41 3.50
CA GLY A 249 -15.22 0.42 4.68
C GLY A 249 -15.39 -0.84 5.53
N GLY A 250 -14.53 -1.01 6.53
CA GLY A 250 -14.58 -2.13 7.48
C GLY A 250 -13.86 -3.40 7.01
N SER A 251 -13.84 -4.40 7.88
CA SER A 251 -13.16 -5.70 7.73
C SER A 251 -14.16 -6.86 7.59
N GLY A 252 -13.71 -7.99 7.06
CA GLY A 252 -14.51 -9.22 6.99
C GLY A 252 -15.61 -9.21 5.93
N GLY A 253 -15.55 -8.28 4.97
CA GLY A 253 -16.50 -8.20 3.86
C GLY A 253 -16.50 -9.44 2.97
N TRP A 254 -15.38 -10.16 2.94
CA TRP A 254 -15.20 -11.42 2.20
C TRP A 254 -16.22 -12.51 2.57
N LYS A 255 -16.73 -12.52 3.80
CA LYS A 255 -17.70 -13.54 4.26
C LYS A 255 -18.98 -13.57 3.43
N ALA A 256 -19.36 -12.45 2.83
CA ALA A 256 -20.54 -12.36 1.97
C ALA A 256 -20.30 -12.89 0.54
N ASP A 257 -19.04 -12.94 0.10
CA ASP A 257 -18.66 -13.38 -1.25
C ASP A 257 -18.13 -14.83 -1.28
N PHE A 258 -17.60 -15.35 -0.16
CA PHE A 258 -16.97 -16.67 -0.10
C PHE A 258 -18.00 -17.80 0.01
N ASN A 259 -17.83 -18.80 -0.85
CA ASN A 259 -18.49 -20.11 -0.82
C ASN A 259 -17.42 -21.22 -0.70
N GLU A 260 -17.85 -22.48 -0.63
CA GLU A 260 -16.95 -23.64 -0.50
C GLU A 260 -15.87 -23.71 -1.59
N ASP A 261 -16.21 -23.38 -2.83
CA ASP A 261 -15.28 -23.36 -3.96
C ASP A 261 -14.19 -22.29 -3.79
N LEU A 262 -14.58 -21.08 -3.41
CA LEU A 262 -13.65 -19.97 -3.17
C LEU A 262 -12.77 -20.24 -1.95
N THR A 263 -13.34 -20.78 -0.88
CA THR A 263 -12.58 -21.19 0.32
C THR A 263 -11.54 -22.24 -0.03
N SER A 264 -11.93 -23.28 -0.77
CA SER A 264 -11.03 -24.35 -1.21
C SER A 264 -9.91 -23.82 -2.11
N ALA A 265 -10.26 -22.98 -3.10
CA ALA A 265 -9.27 -22.35 -3.97
C ALA A 265 -8.31 -21.43 -3.20
N PHE A 266 -8.82 -20.71 -2.20
CA PHE A 266 -8.02 -19.81 -1.38
C PHE A 266 -7.03 -20.59 -0.52
N LYS A 267 -7.49 -21.63 0.18
CA LYS A 267 -6.61 -22.52 0.96
C LYS A 267 -5.51 -23.12 0.08
N ALA A 268 -5.87 -23.62 -1.11
CA ALA A 268 -4.90 -24.16 -2.06
C ALA A 268 -3.85 -23.12 -2.52
N ALA A 269 -4.26 -21.86 -2.71
CA ALA A 269 -3.37 -20.80 -3.16
C ALA A 269 -2.47 -20.22 -2.05
N THR A 270 -2.88 -20.33 -0.79
CA THR A 270 -2.26 -19.59 0.32
C THR A 270 -1.58 -20.48 1.36
N GLY A 271 -1.94 -21.75 1.45
CA GLY A 271 -1.41 -22.65 2.47
C GLY A 271 -1.66 -22.11 3.88
N ASP A 272 -0.58 -21.87 4.63
CA ASP A 272 -0.59 -21.41 6.01
C ASP A 272 -0.55 -19.87 6.16
N LEU A 273 -0.73 -19.12 5.07
CA LEU A 273 -0.59 -17.65 5.07
C LEU A 273 -1.48 -16.96 6.14
N LEU A 274 -2.75 -17.37 6.27
CA LEU A 274 -3.64 -16.74 7.25
C LEU A 274 -3.19 -16.98 8.69
N VAL A 275 -2.61 -18.16 8.96
CA VAL A 275 -2.04 -18.50 10.27
C VAL A 275 -0.80 -17.64 10.54
N LYS A 276 0.10 -17.53 9.55
CA LYS A 276 1.30 -16.67 9.63
C LYS A 276 0.97 -15.20 9.88
N LEU A 277 -0.15 -14.73 9.33
CA LEU A 277 -0.61 -13.35 9.49
C LEU A 277 -1.47 -13.14 10.75
N GLY A 278 -1.78 -14.20 11.50
CA GLY A 278 -2.60 -14.12 12.72
C GLY A 278 -4.10 -13.93 12.46
N TYR A 279 -4.58 -14.18 11.24
CA TYR A 279 -6.00 -14.11 10.91
C TYR A 279 -6.78 -15.38 11.27
N GLU A 280 -6.10 -16.53 11.42
CA GLU A 280 -6.68 -17.82 11.76
C GLU A 280 -5.73 -18.61 12.66
N GLU A 281 -6.25 -19.48 13.55
CA GLU A 281 -5.43 -20.32 14.43
C GLU A 281 -4.89 -21.57 13.72
N SER A 282 -5.59 -22.04 12.69
CA SER A 282 -5.23 -23.24 11.93
C SER A 282 -5.78 -23.20 10.50
N GLY A 283 -5.48 -24.21 9.69
CA GLY A 283 -6.07 -24.36 8.35
C GLY A 283 -7.56 -24.74 8.32
N ASN A 284 -8.16 -24.99 9.48
CA ASN A 284 -9.56 -25.42 9.63
C ASN A 284 -10.49 -24.21 9.88
N TRP A 285 -10.55 -23.31 8.89
CA TRP A 285 -11.45 -22.16 8.85
C TRP A 285 -12.41 -22.21 7.66
#